data_AF-A0A2E6X9Y5-F1
#
_entry.id   AF-A0A2E6X9Y5-F1
#
_cell.length_a   1.000
_cell.length_b   1.000
_cell.length_c   1.000
_cell.angle_alpha   90.00
_cell.angle_beta   90.00
_cell.angle_gamma   90.00
#
_symmetry.space_group_name_H-M   'P 1'
#
loop_
_entity.id
_entity.type
_entity.pdbx_description
1 polymer ?
#
loop_
_entity_poly.entity_id
_entity_poly.type
_entity_poly.pdbx_seq_one_letter_code
_entity_poly.pdbx_strand_id
1 'polypeptide(L)'
;MGARWDEITALLAYGQQSGLAESRGGGTLDFELLQVTNYLVSYFTGPKNFIGGFPLVFLVIFIISFRANQKTQKRGLLLALIGLIGLAYIGACLKVVLVFYFPALKANNFLHVMQNLDFMLAIAGGYGIEYLRKLASGKKNLSGIYAKTITFLPQCFVIFVVVLNLHIKAIYIFDWVSWGNLYQNSENPIFIKLAEKIKTNEGQARVLSLHMRGTLLNSYGLETFAGYHAMTSRRYLAFWKKMTEKWHQRPNREKYFHASRGSLTAILPIPGENGKLSETDGERGIWLKDFANINLISLANGGYLVSRNQLKDKGLILISGTQKSWDSLTRIEKVKKNIKGNFNGDQNIFLYKNPSVLPRAFAADSIKVFDSSDQVLEALSRADRRALAKTAYVKREDFPANISASGMLGRPDVLITEYLPERIKIEISHQNNPSVLIVTNSYSPYWRCKIDGIKTNIFPVDHAFWGVVLPAGAKTIVFDYFPPYKAGAGGH
;
A
#
# COMPACT_ATOMS: atom_id res chain seq x y z
N MET A 1 -18.26 -32.81 3.46
CA MET A 1 -17.54 -31.93 4.43
C MET A 1 -16.17 -31.46 3.92
N GLY A 2 -15.38 -32.26 3.18
CA GLY A 2 -14.04 -31.88 2.69
C GLY A 2 -13.97 -30.63 1.80
N ALA A 3 -14.89 -30.47 0.83
CA ALA A 3 -14.89 -29.32 -0.08
C ALA A 3 -14.98 -27.95 0.62
N ARG A 4 -15.73 -27.87 1.74
CA ARG A 4 -15.83 -26.64 2.56
C ARG A 4 -14.54 -26.35 3.33
N TRP A 5 -13.82 -27.37 3.78
CA TRP A 5 -12.56 -27.20 4.52
C TRP A 5 -11.43 -26.74 3.61
N ASP A 6 -11.37 -27.26 2.39
CA ASP A 6 -10.41 -26.82 1.40
C ASP A 6 -10.63 -25.36 0.99
N GLU A 7 -11.89 -24.93 0.84
CA GLU A 7 -12.25 -23.53 0.58
C GLU A 7 -11.88 -22.60 1.74
N ILE A 8 -12.21 -22.98 2.98
CA ILE A 8 -11.88 -22.18 4.18
C ILE A 8 -10.37 -22.05 4.35
N THR A 9 -9.63 -23.14 4.19
CA THR A 9 -8.16 -23.10 4.27
C THR A 9 -7.53 -22.31 3.12
N ALA A 10 -8.14 -22.30 1.94
CA ALA A 10 -7.68 -21.44 0.83
C ALA A 10 -7.84 -19.97 1.18
N LEU A 11 -9.01 -19.59 1.70
CA LEU A 11 -9.30 -18.22 2.08
C LEU A 11 -8.34 -17.72 3.18
N LEU A 12 -8.08 -18.56 4.19
CA LEU A 12 -7.15 -18.23 5.29
C LEU A 12 -5.67 -18.18 4.84
N ALA A 13 -5.30 -18.99 3.84
CA ALA A 13 -3.92 -19.10 3.36
C ALA A 13 -3.48 -17.97 2.42
N TYR A 14 -4.43 -17.38 1.69
CA TYR A 14 -4.16 -16.45 0.59
C TYR A 14 -4.81 -15.08 0.77
N GLY A 15 -5.30 -14.75 1.97
CA GLY A 15 -5.78 -13.40 2.30
C GLY A 15 -4.89 -12.35 1.66
N GLN A 16 -5.49 -11.48 0.82
CA GLN A 16 -4.72 -10.61 -0.07
C GLN A 16 -3.74 -9.81 0.78
N GLN A 17 -2.44 -10.02 0.71
CA GLN A 17 -1.54 -9.05 1.37
C GLN A 17 -1.58 -7.73 0.61
N SER A 18 -2.55 -6.87 0.96
CA SER A 18 -2.69 -5.45 0.59
C SER A 18 -4.14 -4.91 0.64
N GLY A 19 -5.09 -5.51 1.36
CA GLY A 19 -6.46 -4.99 1.43
C GLY A 19 -6.73 -4.07 2.62
N LEU A 20 -6.10 -2.89 2.70
CA LEU A 20 -6.93 -1.76 3.12
C LEU A 20 -7.93 -1.61 1.98
N ALA A 21 -9.23 -1.77 2.27
CA ALA A 21 -10.26 -1.36 1.32
C ALA A 21 -9.87 0.04 0.83
N GLU A 22 -9.75 0.21 -0.48
CA GLU A 22 -9.47 1.50 -1.06
C GLU A 22 -10.54 2.47 -0.57
N SER A 23 -10.23 3.32 0.41
CA SER A 23 -11.04 4.49 0.75
C SER A 23 -10.86 5.59 -0.30
N ARG A 24 -10.70 5.21 -1.58
CA ARG A 24 -10.64 6.10 -2.71
C ARG A 24 -11.97 6.06 -3.44
N GLY A 25 -12.96 6.64 -2.79
CA GLY A 25 -14.27 6.93 -3.37
C GLY A 25 -14.52 8.42 -3.39
N GLY A 26 -13.74 9.18 -4.15
CA GLY A 26 -14.21 10.45 -4.70
C GLY A 26 -14.93 10.13 -6.01
N GLY A 27 -16.09 9.48 -5.92
CA GLY A 27 -16.83 8.98 -7.07
C GLY A 27 -17.74 10.03 -7.69
N THR A 28 -18.00 9.89 -8.99
CA THR A 28 -19.10 10.56 -9.68
C THR A 28 -20.46 10.08 -9.12
N LEU A 29 -21.54 10.81 -9.43
CA LEU A 29 -22.92 10.55 -8.98
C LEU A 29 -23.33 9.07 -9.07
N ASP A 30 -23.02 8.45 -10.21
CA ASP A 30 -23.36 7.04 -10.46
C ASP A 30 -22.62 6.10 -9.51
N PHE A 31 -21.38 6.42 -9.13
CA PHE A 31 -20.61 5.59 -8.22
C PHE A 31 -21.17 5.64 -6.79
N GLU A 32 -21.52 6.82 -6.25
CA GLU A 32 -22.07 6.90 -4.88
C GLU A 32 -23.48 6.30 -4.77
N LEU A 33 -24.36 6.54 -5.76
CA LEU A 33 -25.70 5.91 -5.79
C LEU A 33 -25.60 4.39 -5.96
N LEU A 34 -24.70 3.91 -6.82
CA LEU A 34 -24.45 2.48 -7.00
C LEU A 34 -23.84 1.87 -5.73
N GLN A 35 -23.00 2.60 -4.99
CA GLN A 35 -22.47 2.14 -3.69
C GLN A 35 -23.54 2.12 -2.60
N VAL A 36 -24.43 3.10 -2.50
CA VAL A 36 -25.58 3.07 -1.57
C VAL A 36 -26.52 1.91 -1.91
N THR A 37 -26.83 1.74 -3.20
CA THR A 37 -27.69 0.66 -3.69
C THR A 37 -27.04 -0.70 -3.46
N ASN A 38 -25.77 -0.87 -3.82
CA ASN A 38 -25.01 -2.10 -3.56
C ASN A 38 -24.84 -2.37 -2.08
N TYR A 39 -24.68 -1.33 -1.25
CA TYR A 39 -24.63 -1.47 0.20
C TYR A 39 -25.97 -1.99 0.71
N LEU A 40 -27.11 -1.37 0.34
CA LEU A 40 -28.44 -1.84 0.75
C LEU A 40 -28.74 -3.25 0.25
N VAL A 41 -28.45 -3.54 -1.02
CA VAL A 41 -28.62 -4.88 -1.60
C VAL A 41 -27.70 -5.87 -0.89
N SER A 42 -26.41 -5.59 -0.71
CA SER A 42 -25.48 -6.46 0.03
C SER A 42 -25.87 -6.62 1.50
N TYR A 43 -26.45 -5.59 2.10
CA TYR A 43 -26.90 -5.56 3.48
C TYR A 43 -28.13 -6.45 3.68
N PHE A 44 -29.07 -6.49 2.72
CA PHE A 44 -30.27 -7.34 2.78
C PHE A 44 -30.13 -8.71 2.09
N THR A 45 -29.22 -8.87 1.13
CA THR A 45 -29.14 -10.07 0.26
C THR A 45 -27.71 -10.59 -0.01
N GLY A 46 -26.67 -10.01 0.61
CA GLY A 46 -25.27 -10.30 0.27
C GLY A 46 -24.73 -11.63 0.83
N PRO A 47 -23.95 -12.41 0.06
CA PRO A 47 -23.46 -13.74 0.47
C PRO A 47 -22.39 -13.74 1.57
N LYS A 48 -21.66 -12.63 1.76
CA LYS A 48 -20.75 -12.43 2.92
C LYS A 48 -21.50 -12.05 4.20
N ASN A 49 -22.76 -11.63 4.07
CA ASN A 49 -23.66 -11.31 5.15
C ASN A 49 -24.77 -12.37 5.17
N PHE A 50 -24.47 -13.55 5.73
CA PHE A 50 -25.47 -14.59 6.03
C PHE A 50 -26.66 -14.07 6.89
N ILE A 51 -26.59 -12.81 7.32
CA ILE A 51 -27.49 -12.06 8.19
C ILE A 51 -28.48 -11.18 7.41
N GLY A 52 -28.43 -11.07 6.07
CA GLY A 52 -29.25 -10.10 5.31
C GLY A 52 -30.78 -10.21 5.47
N GLY A 53 -31.30 -11.39 5.86
CA GLY A 53 -32.71 -11.57 6.21
C GLY A 53 -33.12 -11.12 7.62
N PHE A 54 -32.17 -10.76 8.51
CA PHE A 54 -32.44 -10.56 9.94
C PHE A 54 -32.72 -9.11 10.38
N PRO A 55 -32.19 -8.05 9.74
CA PRO A 55 -32.71 -6.69 9.91
C PRO A 55 -34.23 -6.62 9.66
N LEU A 56 -34.75 -7.44 8.76
CA LEU A 56 -36.19 -7.62 8.55
C LEU A 56 -36.89 -8.23 9.78
N VAL A 57 -36.24 -9.11 10.54
CA VAL A 57 -36.78 -9.65 11.80
C VAL A 57 -36.88 -8.54 12.86
N PHE A 58 -35.85 -7.70 13.01
CA PHE A 58 -35.93 -6.51 13.88
C PHE A 58 -37.07 -5.57 13.48
N LEU A 59 -37.20 -5.31 12.17
CA LEU A 59 -38.27 -4.49 11.61
C LEU A 59 -39.65 -5.10 11.87
N VAL A 60 -39.81 -6.43 11.69
CA VAL A 60 -41.06 -7.16 11.93
C VAL A 60 -41.41 -7.16 13.42
N ILE A 61 -40.46 -7.43 14.32
CA ILE A 61 -40.64 -7.37 15.78
C ILE A 61 -41.06 -5.95 16.20
N PHE A 62 -40.43 -4.93 15.61
CA PHE A 62 -40.78 -3.53 15.83
C PHE A 62 -42.19 -3.19 15.30
N ILE A 63 -42.55 -3.58 14.07
CA ILE A 63 -43.86 -3.33 13.46
C ILE A 63 -44.98 -4.01 14.26
N ILE A 64 -44.79 -5.26 14.69
CA ILE A 64 -45.74 -5.99 15.55
C ILE A 64 -45.92 -5.25 16.88
N SER A 65 -44.82 -4.76 17.45
CA SER A 65 -44.84 -3.97 18.69
C SER A 65 -45.44 -2.57 18.51
N PHE A 66 -45.43 -2.03 17.29
CA PHE A 66 -45.97 -0.73 16.93
C PHE A 66 -47.49 -0.76 16.79
N ARG A 67 -48.04 -1.80 16.15
CA ARG A 67 -49.50 -1.97 15.96
C ARG A 67 -50.28 -2.10 17.27
N ALA A 68 -49.64 -2.53 18.36
CA ALA A 68 -50.34 -2.93 19.56
C ALA A 68 -50.22 -1.96 20.76
N ASN A 69 -49.50 -0.82 20.65
CA ASN A 69 -49.43 0.17 21.74
C ASN A 69 -49.15 1.62 21.26
N GLN A 70 -50.01 2.57 21.64
CA GLN A 70 -50.04 3.97 21.15
C GLN A 70 -49.11 4.98 21.86
N LYS A 71 -48.12 4.58 22.67
CA LYS A 71 -47.23 5.56 23.34
C LYS A 71 -46.24 6.25 22.39
N THR A 72 -46.05 7.56 22.58
CA THR A 72 -45.27 8.53 21.79
C THR A 72 -43.83 8.11 21.46
N GLN A 73 -43.16 7.38 22.35
CA GLN A 73 -41.76 6.94 22.15
C GLN A 73 -41.59 5.97 20.97
N LYS A 74 -42.59 5.14 20.64
CA LYS A 74 -42.51 4.19 19.52
C LYS A 74 -42.64 4.90 18.15
N ARG A 75 -43.47 5.94 18.07
CA ARG A 75 -43.59 6.81 16.88
C ARG A 75 -42.30 7.56 16.60
N GLY A 76 -41.63 8.06 17.64
CA GLY A 76 -40.33 8.71 17.52
C GLY A 76 -39.24 7.81 16.91
N LEU A 77 -39.20 6.53 17.29
CA LEU A 77 -38.18 5.59 16.76
C LEU A 77 -38.45 5.19 15.31
N LEU A 78 -39.72 5.00 14.91
CA LEU A 78 -40.08 4.75 13.51
C LEU A 78 -39.73 5.96 12.63
N LEU A 79 -40.06 7.16 13.11
CA LEU A 79 -39.71 8.41 12.42
C LEU A 79 -38.19 8.62 12.35
N ALA A 80 -37.43 8.20 13.37
CA ALA A 80 -35.98 8.24 13.34
C ALA A 80 -35.38 7.25 12.32
N LEU A 81 -35.93 6.02 12.20
CA LEU A 81 -35.51 5.03 11.21
C LEU A 81 -35.81 5.49 9.77
N ILE A 82 -37.05 5.97 9.52
CA ILE A 82 -37.44 6.56 8.23
C ILE A 82 -36.59 7.80 7.94
N GLY A 83 -36.37 8.64 8.96
CA GLY A 83 -35.55 9.84 8.89
C GLY A 83 -34.09 9.55 8.55
N LEU A 84 -33.49 8.48 9.09
CA LEU A 84 -32.12 8.08 8.79
C LEU A 84 -31.95 7.56 7.36
N ILE A 85 -32.86 6.69 6.91
CA ILE A 85 -32.86 6.18 5.53
C ILE A 85 -33.11 7.35 4.56
N GLY A 86 -34.07 8.22 4.90
CA GLY A 86 -34.35 9.45 4.19
C GLY A 86 -33.15 10.39 4.16
N LEU A 87 -32.47 10.63 5.28
CA LEU A 87 -31.28 11.49 5.38
C LEU A 87 -30.10 10.95 4.59
N ALA A 88 -29.94 9.64 4.46
CA ALA A 88 -28.89 9.09 3.62
C ALA A 88 -29.19 9.28 2.12
N TYR A 89 -30.42 9.01 1.69
CA TYR A 89 -30.83 9.21 0.29
C TYR A 89 -30.91 10.70 -0.08
N ILE A 90 -31.65 11.47 0.70
CA ILE A 90 -31.82 12.91 0.54
C ILE A 90 -30.47 13.60 0.73
N GLY A 91 -29.65 13.21 1.70
CA GLY A 91 -28.32 13.77 1.91
C GLY A 91 -27.35 13.47 0.76
N ALA A 92 -27.38 12.26 0.19
CA ALA A 92 -26.64 11.93 -1.02
C ALA A 92 -27.10 12.80 -2.21
N CYS A 93 -28.42 12.99 -2.40
CA CYS A 93 -28.98 13.86 -3.41
C CYS A 93 -28.69 15.35 -3.17
N LEU A 94 -28.76 15.84 -1.93
CA LEU A 94 -28.49 17.23 -1.57
C LEU A 94 -27.01 17.56 -1.75
N LYS A 95 -26.12 16.62 -1.42
CA LYS A 95 -24.68 16.77 -1.65
C LYS A 95 -24.39 17.05 -3.11
N VAL A 96 -25.15 16.47 -4.06
CA VAL A 96 -25.01 16.76 -5.50
C VAL A 96 -25.10 18.27 -5.74
N VAL A 97 -26.14 18.91 -5.23
CA VAL A 97 -26.35 20.35 -5.39
C VAL A 97 -25.34 21.14 -4.58
N LEU A 98 -25.09 20.74 -3.33
CA LEU A 98 -24.25 21.49 -2.41
C LEU A 98 -22.76 21.42 -2.74
N VAL A 99 -22.25 20.35 -3.36
CA VAL A 99 -20.82 20.25 -3.74
C VAL A 99 -20.45 21.28 -4.81
N PHE A 100 -21.39 21.69 -5.67
CA PHE A 100 -21.17 22.78 -6.62
C PHE A 100 -20.89 24.12 -5.92
N TYR A 101 -21.56 24.37 -4.80
CA TYR A 101 -21.42 25.62 -4.03
C TYR A 101 -20.38 25.51 -2.91
N PHE A 102 -20.14 24.31 -2.39
CA PHE A 102 -19.26 24.01 -1.27
C PHE A 102 -18.34 22.81 -1.58
N PRO A 103 -17.21 23.03 -2.27
CA PRO A 103 -16.29 21.97 -2.69
C PRO A 103 -15.74 21.11 -1.54
N ALA A 104 -15.72 21.62 -0.31
CA ALA A 104 -15.33 20.90 0.90
C ALA A 104 -16.20 19.67 1.19
N LEU A 105 -17.48 19.68 0.76
CA LEU A 105 -18.40 18.55 0.95
C LEU A 105 -18.03 17.34 0.09
N LYS A 106 -17.13 17.48 -0.88
CA LYS A 106 -16.66 16.38 -1.75
C LYS A 106 -15.96 15.27 -0.97
N ALA A 107 -15.39 15.59 0.20
CA ALA A 107 -14.75 14.62 1.08
C ALA A 107 -15.71 13.87 2.04
N ASN A 108 -16.96 14.34 2.17
CA ASN A 108 -17.92 13.74 3.10
C ASN A 108 -18.63 12.54 2.47
N ASN A 109 -18.58 11.38 3.15
CA ASN A 109 -19.25 10.16 2.71
C ASN A 109 -20.56 9.95 3.49
N PHE A 110 -21.70 10.15 2.82
CA PHE A 110 -23.02 9.97 3.44
C PHE A 110 -23.34 8.50 3.77
N LEU A 111 -22.58 7.52 3.24
CA LEU A 111 -22.68 6.13 3.70
C LEU A 111 -22.41 5.98 5.21
N HIS A 112 -21.63 6.88 5.82
CA HIS A 112 -21.39 6.83 7.27
C HIS A 112 -22.67 7.03 8.09
N VAL A 113 -23.68 7.74 7.56
CA VAL A 113 -25.00 7.84 8.21
C VAL A 113 -25.66 6.46 8.30
N MET A 114 -25.48 5.60 7.29
CA MET A 114 -25.99 4.24 7.28
C MET A 114 -25.28 3.31 8.27
N GLN A 115 -24.06 3.64 8.72
CA GLN A 115 -23.40 2.88 9.80
C GLN A 115 -24.16 2.96 11.14
N ASN A 116 -24.99 4.00 11.33
CA ASN A 116 -25.84 4.13 12.52
C ASN A 116 -27.15 3.31 12.43
N LEU A 117 -27.47 2.76 11.26
CA LEU A 117 -28.70 1.99 11.05
C LEU A 117 -28.72 0.71 11.88
N ASP A 118 -27.58 0.01 11.96
CA ASP A 118 -27.40 -1.19 12.79
C ASP A 118 -27.72 -0.93 14.25
N PHE A 119 -27.19 0.17 14.79
CA PHE A 119 -27.39 0.58 16.18
C PHE A 119 -28.87 0.91 16.45
N MET A 120 -29.54 1.62 15.54
CA MET A 120 -30.95 1.97 15.68
C MET A 120 -31.87 0.76 15.56
N LEU A 121 -31.60 -0.17 14.64
CA LEU A 121 -32.34 -1.42 14.51
C LEU A 121 -32.17 -2.29 15.77
N ALA A 122 -30.97 -2.34 16.35
CA ALA A 122 -30.73 -3.03 17.62
C ALA A 122 -31.56 -2.45 18.77
N ILE A 123 -31.61 -1.11 18.88
CA ILE A 123 -32.47 -0.42 19.86
C ILE A 123 -33.94 -0.74 19.61
N ALA A 124 -34.40 -0.70 18.35
CA ALA A 124 -35.77 -1.02 17.98
C ALA A 124 -36.16 -2.47 18.33
N GLY A 125 -35.25 -3.42 18.12
CA GLY A 125 -35.41 -4.81 18.57
C GLY A 125 -35.54 -4.93 20.08
N GLY A 126 -34.67 -4.24 20.83
CA GLY A 126 -34.72 -4.21 22.30
C GLY A 126 -36.07 -3.72 22.84
N TYR A 127 -36.59 -2.62 22.29
CA TYR A 127 -37.93 -2.12 22.64
C TYR A 127 -39.05 -3.10 22.28
N GLY A 128 -38.92 -3.80 21.16
CA GLY A 128 -39.89 -4.82 20.76
C GLY A 128 -39.90 -6.03 21.69
N ILE A 129 -38.75 -6.47 22.17
CA ILE A 129 -38.63 -7.57 23.15
C ILE A 129 -39.21 -7.18 24.50
N GLU A 130 -38.89 -5.98 25.01
CA GLU A 130 -39.44 -5.53 26.29
C GLU A 130 -40.97 -5.45 26.24
N TYR A 131 -41.52 -5.08 25.08
CA TYR A 131 -42.95 -5.12 24.86
C TYR A 131 -43.52 -6.55 24.90
N LEU A 132 -42.92 -7.49 24.18
CA LEU A 132 -43.33 -8.90 24.17
C LEU A 132 -43.22 -9.54 25.56
N ARG A 133 -42.16 -9.21 26.32
CA ARG A 133 -41.95 -9.65 27.70
C ARG A 133 -43.06 -9.18 28.62
N LYS A 134 -43.41 -7.88 28.58
CA LYS A 134 -44.54 -7.32 29.36
C LYS A 134 -45.87 -7.97 29.01
N LEU A 135 -46.08 -8.32 27.74
CA LEU A 135 -47.29 -9.01 27.27
C LEU A 135 -47.37 -10.45 27.78
N ALA A 136 -46.24 -11.17 27.78
CA ALA A 136 -46.14 -12.51 28.33
C ALA A 136 -46.37 -12.53 29.85
N SER A 137 -45.87 -11.53 30.59
CA SER A 137 -46.05 -11.44 32.05
C SER A 137 -47.45 -10.96 32.47
N GLY A 138 -48.17 -10.24 31.61
CA GLY A 138 -49.39 -9.51 31.97
C GLY A 138 -50.72 -10.24 31.68
N LYS A 139 -50.74 -11.36 30.95
CA LYS A 139 -51.99 -12.05 30.57
C LYS A 139 -51.97 -13.53 30.98
N LYS A 140 -52.84 -13.90 31.92
CA LYS A 140 -53.04 -15.29 32.40
C LYS A 140 -53.73 -16.24 31.40
N ASN A 141 -54.31 -15.74 30.30
CA ASN A 141 -55.10 -16.53 29.33
C ASN A 141 -54.71 -16.26 27.87
N LEU A 142 -53.43 -16.35 27.52
CA LEU A 142 -52.99 -16.37 26.12
C LEU A 142 -53.00 -17.83 25.64
N SER A 143 -53.94 -18.19 24.75
CA SER A 143 -54.00 -19.51 24.11
C SER A 143 -53.86 -19.41 22.58
N GLY A 144 -53.48 -20.51 21.94
CA GLY A 144 -53.31 -20.58 20.47
C GLY A 144 -51.95 -20.08 19.95
N ILE A 145 -51.86 -19.91 18.63
CA ILE A 145 -50.62 -19.57 17.91
C ILE A 145 -50.00 -18.26 18.43
N TYR A 146 -50.84 -17.28 18.78
CA TYR A 146 -50.39 -15.96 19.25
C TYR A 146 -49.59 -16.03 20.57
N ALA A 147 -50.00 -16.91 21.49
CA ALA A 147 -49.29 -17.15 22.75
C ALA A 147 -47.91 -17.77 22.52
N LYS A 148 -47.86 -18.77 21.63
CA LYS A 148 -46.61 -19.43 21.21
C LYS A 148 -45.65 -18.44 20.53
N THR A 149 -46.17 -17.54 19.70
CA THR A 149 -45.37 -16.53 19.01
C THR A 149 -44.74 -15.53 20.00
N ILE A 150 -45.50 -15.07 21.01
CA ILE A 150 -45.00 -14.11 22.01
C ILE A 150 -43.89 -14.70 22.89
N THR A 151 -43.96 -15.99 23.24
CA THR A 151 -42.94 -16.67 24.04
C THR A 151 -41.72 -17.10 23.23
N PHE A 152 -41.91 -17.46 21.95
CA PHE A 152 -40.85 -17.95 21.08
C PHE A 152 -39.97 -16.84 20.48
N LEU A 153 -40.55 -15.69 20.09
CA LEU A 153 -39.81 -14.58 19.46
C LEU A 153 -38.60 -14.08 20.27
N PRO A 154 -38.72 -13.84 21.59
CA PRO A 154 -37.58 -13.42 22.41
C PRO A 154 -36.46 -14.46 22.46
N GLN A 155 -36.80 -15.75 22.43
CA GLN A 155 -35.82 -16.84 22.41
C GLN A 155 -35.08 -16.87 21.06
N CYS A 156 -35.81 -16.73 19.95
CA CYS A 156 -35.21 -16.58 18.62
C CYS A 156 -34.28 -15.38 18.55
N PHE A 157 -34.62 -14.28 19.23
CA PHE A 157 -33.77 -13.10 19.28
C PHE A 157 -32.47 -13.34 20.03
N VAL A 158 -32.52 -13.98 21.20
CA VAL A 158 -31.31 -14.31 21.96
C VAL A 158 -30.41 -15.24 21.15
N ILE A 159 -30.99 -16.29 20.54
CA ILE A 159 -30.27 -17.18 19.62
C ILE A 159 -29.65 -16.38 18.47
N PHE A 160 -30.39 -15.43 17.90
CA PHE A 160 -29.89 -14.55 16.85
C PHE A 160 -28.68 -13.73 17.31
N VAL A 161 -28.75 -13.06 18.47
CA VAL A 161 -27.63 -12.27 18.99
C VAL A 161 -26.40 -13.15 19.23
N VAL A 162 -26.58 -14.36 19.74
CA VAL A 162 -25.51 -15.33 19.93
C VAL A 162 -24.90 -15.76 18.59
N VAL A 163 -25.72 -16.12 17.60
CA VAL A 163 -25.27 -16.51 16.26
C VAL A 163 -24.54 -15.35 15.56
N LEU A 164 -25.07 -14.14 15.63
CA LEU A 164 -24.45 -12.92 15.11
C LEU A 164 -23.08 -12.69 15.77
N ASN A 165 -23.00 -12.80 17.11
CA ASN A 165 -21.76 -12.61 17.84
C ASN A 165 -20.72 -13.68 17.46
N LEU A 166 -21.12 -14.94 17.33
CA LEU A 166 -20.26 -16.02 16.87
C LEU A 166 -19.79 -15.81 15.43
N HIS A 167 -20.66 -15.35 14.55
CA HIS A 167 -20.32 -15.04 13.17
C HIS A 167 -19.31 -13.89 13.06
N ILE A 168 -19.54 -12.79 13.78
CA ILE A 168 -18.61 -11.66 13.85
C ILE A 168 -17.26 -12.11 14.40
N LYS A 169 -17.25 -12.90 15.48
CA LYS A 169 -16.01 -13.50 16.02
C LYS A 169 -15.31 -14.39 15.00
N ALA A 170 -16.05 -15.18 14.22
CA ALA A 170 -15.49 -16.01 13.16
C ALA A 170 -14.86 -15.15 12.04
N ILE A 171 -15.50 -14.04 11.64
CA ILE A 171 -14.93 -13.08 10.70
C ILE A 171 -13.64 -12.46 11.28
N TYR A 172 -13.62 -12.04 12.54
CA TYR A 172 -12.42 -11.47 13.15
C TYR A 172 -11.29 -12.48 13.27
N ILE A 173 -11.58 -13.74 13.62
CA ILE A 173 -10.58 -14.81 13.63
C ILE A 173 -10.06 -15.04 12.21
N PHE A 174 -10.96 -15.07 11.23
CA PHE A 174 -10.58 -15.20 9.82
C PHE A 174 -9.65 -14.07 9.39
N ASP A 175 -10.02 -12.82 9.69
CA ASP A 175 -9.23 -11.67 9.33
C ASP A 175 -7.90 -11.64 10.06
N TRP A 176 -7.90 -11.95 11.36
CA TRP A 176 -6.69 -12.04 12.15
C TRP A 176 -5.72 -13.09 11.59
N VAL A 177 -6.19 -14.28 11.21
CA VAL A 177 -5.35 -15.32 10.59
C VAL A 177 -4.90 -14.94 9.18
N SER A 178 -5.75 -14.26 8.41
CA SER A 178 -5.49 -14.00 6.98
C SER A 178 -4.60 -12.77 6.75
N TRP A 179 -4.90 -11.67 7.45
CA TRP A 179 -4.26 -10.35 7.27
C TRP A 179 -3.25 -10.04 8.37
N GLY A 180 -3.33 -10.77 9.48
CA GLY A 180 -2.47 -10.56 10.61
C GLY A 180 -2.96 -9.54 11.61
N ASN A 181 -2.04 -9.10 12.45
CA ASN A 181 -2.22 -7.96 13.35
C ASN A 181 -1.08 -6.95 13.16
N LEU A 182 -1.16 -5.84 13.89
CA LEU A 182 -0.11 -4.81 13.84
C LEU A 182 1.24 -5.40 14.25
N TYR A 183 1.26 -6.23 15.30
CA TYR A 183 2.46 -6.89 15.83
C TYR A 183 3.19 -7.74 14.78
N GLN A 184 2.48 -8.58 14.02
CA GLN A 184 3.07 -9.39 12.94
C GLN A 184 3.86 -8.53 11.95
N ASN A 185 3.34 -7.32 11.68
CA ASN A 185 3.85 -6.40 10.69
C ASN A 185 4.91 -5.45 11.26
N SER A 186 4.89 -5.13 12.55
CA SER A 186 5.81 -4.15 13.18
C SER A 186 6.96 -4.78 13.98
N GLU A 187 6.86 -6.05 14.37
CA GLU A 187 7.85 -6.74 15.21
C GLU A 187 8.55 -7.88 14.46
N ASN A 188 8.94 -7.63 13.20
CA ASN A 188 9.65 -8.61 12.40
C ASN A 188 11.14 -8.62 12.76
N PRO A 189 11.68 -9.71 13.34
CA PRO A 189 13.07 -9.76 13.79
C PRO A 189 14.07 -9.67 12.63
N ILE A 190 13.69 -10.06 11.40
CA ILE A 190 14.55 -9.93 10.23
C ILE A 190 14.73 -8.46 9.87
N PHE A 191 13.65 -7.68 9.88
CA PHE A 191 13.70 -6.26 9.54
C PHE A 191 14.33 -5.41 10.63
N ILE A 192 14.07 -5.73 11.91
CA ILE A 192 14.73 -5.06 13.04
C ILE A 192 16.25 -5.22 12.94
N LYS A 193 16.74 -6.46 12.78
CA LYS A 193 18.18 -6.73 12.62
C LYS A 193 18.77 -6.08 11.37
N LEU A 194 18.02 -6.05 10.27
CA LEU A 194 18.46 -5.39 9.04
C LEU A 194 18.57 -3.87 9.22
N ALA A 195 17.61 -3.25 9.90
CA ALA A 195 17.61 -1.81 10.17
C ALA A 195 18.79 -1.41 11.06
N GLU A 196 19.05 -2.18 12.12
CA GLU A 196 20.24 -2.00 12.95
C GLU A 196 21.53 -2.10 12.13
N LYS A 197 21.66 -3.16 11.32
CA LYS A 197 22.84 -3.38 10.48
C LYS A 197 23.09 -2.24 9.49
N ILE A 198 22.04 -1.74 8.83
CA ILE A 198 22.15 -0.63 7.88
C ILE A 198 22.57 0.65 8.61
N LYS A 199 21.95 0.93 9.76
CA LYS A 199 22.25 2.11 10.58
C LYS A 199 23.71 2.14 11.06
N THR A 200 24.30 1.00 11.40
CA THR A 200 25.67 0.96 11.97
C THR A 200 26.76 0.83 10.91
N ASN A 201 26.56 0.02 9.85
CA ASN A 201 27.68 -0.46 9.03
C ASN A 201 27.58 -0.12 7.54
N GLU A 202 26.38 0.17 7.03
CA GLU A 202 26.14 0.25 5.58
C GLU A 202 25.46 1.56 5.14
N GLY A 203 25.31 2.52 6.06
CA GLY A 203 24.87 3.88 5.77
C GLY A 203 23.46 3.95 5.18
N GLN A 204 23.27 4.73 4.12
CA GLN A 204 21.96 5.01 3.51
C GLN A 204 21.48 3.95 2.49
N ALA A 205 21.85 2.67 2.65
CA ALA A 205 21.47 1.61 1.73
C ALA A 205 19.94 1.41 1.68
N ARG A 206 19.36 1.36 0.47
CA ARG A 206 17.92 1.10 0.30
C ARG A 206 17.58 -0.38 0.24
N VAL A 207 16.37 -0.69 0.70
CA VAL A 207 15.78 -2.04 0.68
C VAL A 207 14.59 -2.07 -0.28
N LEU A 208 14.51 -3.08 -1.15
CA LEU A 208 13.36 -3.31 -2.02
C LEU A 208 12.57 -4.51 -1.51
N SER A 209 11.24 -4.40 -1.54
CA SER A 209 10.35 -5.51 -1.22
C SER A 209 9.67 -6.07 -2.46
N LEU A 210 9.72 -7.39 -2.62
CA LEU A 210 8.97 -8.14 -3.62
C LEU A 210 7.87 -8.94 -2.91
N HIS A 211 6.69 -9.02 -3.51
CA HIS A 211 5.50 -9.66 -2.92
C HIS A 211 4.99 -9.03 -1.61
N MET A 212 5.56 -7.91 -1.19
CA MET A 212 5.20 -7.19 0.03
C MET A 212 5.15 -5.69 -0.26
N ARG A 213 4.35 -4.94 0.50
CA ARG A 213 4.26 -3.47 0.37
C ARG A 213 5.56 -2.82 0.82
N GLY A 214 6.15 -1.97 -0.03
CA GLY A 214 7.38 -1.23 0.32
C GLY A 214 7.22 -0.33 1.55
N THR A 215 6.00 0.18 1.81
CA THR A 215 5.71 0.98 3.01
C THR A 215 5.92 0.23 4.32
N LEU A 216 5.90 -1.11 4.30
CA LEU A 216 6.24 -1.92 5.48
C LEU A 216 7.70 -1.71 5.90
N LEU A 217 8.61 -1.52 4.94
CA LEU A 217 10.03 -1.30 5.26
C LEU A 217 10.23 0.04 5.99
N ASN A 218 9.49 1.07 5.57
CA ASN A 218 9.56 2.39 6.18
C ASN A 218 9.21 2.38 7.68
N SER A 219 8.33 1.48 8.15
CA SER A 219 8.00 1.40 9.59
C SER A 219 9.17 0.91 10.45
N TYR A 220 10.20 0.31 9.85
CA TYR A 220 11.44 -0.09 10.51
C TYR A 220 12.57 0.94 10.31
N GLY A 221 12.29 2.09 9.69
CA GLY A 221 13.32 3.06 9.29
C GLY A 221 14.17 2.60 8.10
N LEU A 222 13.76 1.55 7.40
CA LEU A 222 14.43 1.08 6.19
C LEU A 222 13.96 1.90 5.00
N GLU A 223 14.85 2.68 4.41
CA GLU A 223 14.53 3.46 3.22
C GLU A 223 14.28 2.53 2.02
N THR A 224 13.22 2.81 1.26
CA THR A 224 12.96 2.14 -0.01
C THR A 224 12.74 3.17 -1.11
N PHE A 225 13.19 2.84 -2.32
CA PHE A 225 12.78 3.57 -3.52
C PHE A 225 11.61 2.89 -4.23
N ALA A 226 10.99 1.88 -3.62
CA ALA A 226 9.80 1.20 -4.14
C ALA A 226 8.56 1.61 -3.32
N GLY A 227 7.46 1.93 -4.00
CA GLY A 227 6.20 2.26 -3.36
C GLY A 227 5.29 3.06 -4.26
N TYR A 228 3.98 2.93 -4.00
CA TYR A 228 3.02 3.86 -4.60
C TYR A 228 3.00 5.15 -3.79
N HIS A 229 3.35 6.27 -4.43
CA HIS A 229 3.20 7.60 -3.87
C HIS A 229 2.12 8.38 -4.65
N ALA A 230 1.32 9.17 -3.94
CA ALA A 230 0.30 10.00 -4.58
C ALA A 230 0.92 11.13 -5.43
N MET A 231 2.16 11.53 -5.12
CA MET A 231 2.88 12.63 -5.77
C MET A 231 4.20 12.14 -6.39
N THR A 232 4.15 11.06 -7.19
CA THR A 232 5.34 10.56 -7.87
C THR A 232 5.67 11.40 -9.10
N SER A 233 6.95 11.77 -9.27
CA SER A 233 7.38 12.50 -10.48
C SER A 233 7.29 11.61 -11.74
N ARG A 234 6.99 12.23 -12.89
CA ARG A 234 6.96 11.51 -14.18
C ARG A 234 8.30 10.86 -14.51
N ARG A 235 9.42 11.52 -14.19
CA ARG A 235 10.79 11.02 -14.41
C ARG A 235 11.05 9.75 -13.62
N TYR A 236 10.73 9.74 -12.33
CA TYR A 236 10.87 8.55 -11.52
C TYR A 236 10.02 7.39 -12.07
N LEU A 237 8.76 7.66 -12.46
CA LEU A 237 7.90 6.60 -13.00
C LEU A 237 8.43 6.01 -14.31
N ALA A 238 9.02 6.85 -15.18
CA ALA A 238 9.64 6.38 -16.41
C ALA A 238 10.90 5.53 -16.15
N PHE A 239 11.75 5.96 -15.21
CA PHE A 239 12.88 5.15 -14.73
C PHE A 239 12.39 3.80 -14.16
N TRP A 240 11.36 3.83 -13.31
CA TRP A 240 10.77 2.63 -12.71
C TRP A 240 10.24 1.66 -13.78
N LYS A 241 9.47 2.18 -14.75
CA LYS A 241 8.96 1.39 -15.87
C LYS A 241 10.08 0.76 -16.67
N LYS A 242 11.18 1.49 -16.90
CA LYS A 242 12.33 0.96 -17.63
C LYS A 242 13.06 -0.13 -16.83
N MET A 243 13.27 0.08 -15.53
CA MET A 243 13.80 -0.95 -14.63
C MET A 243 12.97 -2.23 -14.64
N THR A 244 11.66 -2.11 -14.78
CA THR A 244 10.70 -3.24 -14.77
C THR A 244 10.15 -3.58 -16.16
N GLU A 245 10.83 -3.20 -17.23
CA GLU A 245 10.31 -3.26 -18.60
C GLU A 245 9.94 -4.68 -19.03
N LYS A 246 10.78 -5.67 -18.70
CA LYS A 246 10.53 -7.08 -19.03
C LYS A 246 9.24 -7.62 -18.42
N TRP A 247 8.87 -7.13 -17.23
CA TRP A 247 7.58 -7.46 -16.62
C TRP A 247 6.41 -6.90 -17.42
N HIS A 248 6.54 -5.64 -17.88
CA HIS A 248 5.51 -4.96 -18.67
C HIS A 248 5.30 -5.58 -20.06
N GLN A 249 6.27 -6.34 -20.58
CA GLN A 249 6.15 -7.03 -21.85
C GLN A 249 5.40 -8.38 -21.75
N ARG A 250 5.10 -8.87 -20.54
CA ARG A 250 4.41 -10.16 -20.36
C ARG A 250 2.91 -10.08 -20.70
N PRO A 251 2.31 -11.14 -21.27
CA PRO A 251 0.87 -11.26 -21.45
C PRO A 251 0.14 -11.33 -20.10
N ASN A 252 -1.14 -10.92 -20.06
CA ASN A 252 -2.01 -10.88 -18.85
C ASN A 252 -1.60 -9.91 -17.71
N ARG A 253 -0.77 -8.90 -17.99
CA ARG A 253 -0.27 -7.90 -17.03
C ARG A 253 -1.31 -6.95 -16.44
N GLU A 254 -2.44 -6.73 -17.13
CA GLU A 254 -3.43 -5.69 -16.78
C GLU A 254 -4.13 -5.94 -15.43
N LYS A 255 -4.04 -7.15 -14.89
CA LYS A 255 -4.60 -7.52 -13.58
C LYS A 255 -3.81 -6.97 -12.38
N TYR A 256 -2.62 -6.37 -12.58
CA TYR A 256 -1.70 -6.03 -11.49
C TYR A 256 -1.30 -4.54 -11.46
N PHE A 257 -2.16 -3.72 -10.86
CA PHE A 257 -2.11 -2.25 -10.80
C PHE A 257 -0.86 -1.64 -10.13
N HIS A 258 -0.14 -2.36 -9.25
CA HIS A 258 0.93 -1.75 -8.45
C HIS A 258 2.31 -1.70 -9.13
N ALA A 259 2.60 -2.62 -10.06
CA ALA A 259 3.88 -2.65 -10.79
C ALA A 259 4.09 -1.42 -11.66
N SER A 260 3.02 -0.92 -12.29
CA SER A 260 3.02 0.28 -13.13
C SER A 260 3.08 1.60 -12.33
N ARG A 261 2.96 1.53 -11.00
CA ARG A 261 2.86 2.67 -10.08
C ARG A 261 4.02 2.80 -9.10
N GLY A 262 5.18 2.20 -9.41
CA GLY A 262 6.38 2.35 -8.60
C GLY A 262 6.60 1.25 -7.55
N SER A 263 5.86 0.12 -7.59
CA SER A 263 5.98 -0.90 -6.56
C SER A 263 6.11 -2.33 -7.10
N LEU A 264 7.09 -3.10 -6.60
CA LEU A 264 7.24 -4.52 -6.93
C LEU A 264 6.28 -5.43 -6.12
N THR A 265 5.41 -4.85 -5.29
CA THR A 265 4.45 -5.62 -4.47
C THR A 265 3.53 -6.51 -5.30
N ALA A 266 3.14 -6.06 -6.50
CA ALA A 266 2.22 -6.80 -7.37
C ALA A 266 2.91 -7.68 -8.42
N ILE A 267 4.24 -7.84 -8.36
CA ILE A 267 4.93 -8.88 -9.12
C ILE A 267 4.71 -10.19 -8.38
N LEU A 268 3.46 -10.65 -8.33
CA LEU A 268 3.10 -12.01 -7.95
C LEU A 268 3.36 -12.90 -9.17
N PRO A 269 3.80 -14.16 -9.01
CA PRO A 269 3.80 -15.09 -10.12
C PRO A 269 2.40 -15.09 -10.76
N ILE A 270 2.35 -14.82 -12.07
CA ILE A 270 1.10 -14.79 -12.81
C ILE A 270 0.54 -16.22 -12.73
N PRO A 271 -0.69 -16.44 -12.22
CA PRO A 271 -1.32 -17.74 -12.32
C PRO A 271 -1.30 -18.18 -13.78
N GLY A 272 -1.00 -19.45 -14.05
CA GLY A 272 -1.12 -20.00 -15.41
C GLY A 272 -2.52 -19.76 -15.99
N GLU A 273 -2.72 -20.04 -17.27
CA GLU A 273 -3.97 -19.78 -18.01
C GLU A 273 -5.25 -20.28 -17.29
N ASN A 274 -5.12 -21.29 -16.42
CA ASN A 274 -6.21 -21.89 -15.65
C ASN A 274 -6.45 -21.23 -14.27
N GLY A 275 -5.86 -20.08 -13.96
CA GLY A 275 -5.98 -19.41 -12.66
C GLY A 275 -5.29 -20.14 -11.50
N LYS A 276 -4.61 -21.26 -11.77
CA LYS A 276 -3.73 -21.96 -10.82
C LYS A 276 -2.30 -21.47 -11.03
N LEU A 277 -1.64 -21.08 -9.93
CA LEU A 277 -0.18 -20.95 -9.91
C LEU A 277 0.40 -22.31 -10.32
N SER A 278 1.30 -22.32 -11.28
CA SER A 278 2.02 -23.54 -11.66
C SER A 278 2.71 -24.09 -10.42
N GLU A 279 2.37 -25.30 -9.98
CA GLU A 279 3.04 -25.98 -8.85
C GLU A 279 4.58 -26.06 -9.07
N THR A 280 5.02 -26.00 -10.33
CA THR A 280 6.44 -26.04 -10.71
C THR A 280 7.19 -24.70 -10.55
N ASP A 281 6.50 -23.56 -10.39
CA ASP A 281 7.15 -22.26 -10.19
C ASP A 281 7.54 -22.01 -8.72
N GLY A 282 6.80 -22.61 -7.78
CA GLY A 282 7.06 -22.48 -6.33
C GLY A 282 8.38 -23.14 -5.89
N GLU A 283 8.76 -24.24 -6.53
CA GLU A 283 10.01 -24.98 -6.24
C GLU A 283 11.23 -24.46 -7.02
N ARG A 284 11.03 -23.90 -8.22
CA ARG A 284 12.14 -23.41 -9.07
C ARG A 284 12.68 -22.05 -8.65
N GLY A 285 11.91 -21.28 -7.86
CA GLY A 285 12.24 -19.91 -7.48
C GLY A 285 12.07 -18.92 -8.64
N ILE A 286 11.96 -17.63 -8.32
CA ILE A 286 11.62 -16.58 -9.29
C ILE A 286 12.89 -15.86 -9.73
N TRP A 287 13.15 -15.84 -11.04
CA TRP A 287 14.33 -15.18 -11.59
C TRP A 287 14.18 -13.65 -11.59
N LEU A 288 15.04 -12.94 -10.86
CA LEU A 288 14.97 -11.47 -10.78
C LEU A 288 15.05 -10.80 -12.16
N LYS A 289 15.98 -11.30 -12.98
CA LYS A 289 16.22 -10.84 -14.37
C LYS A 289 14.98 -10.86 -15.28
N ASP A 290 13.93 -11.58 -14.91
CA ASP A 290 12.73 -11.74 -15.73
C ASP A 290 11.73 -10.59 -15.53
N PHE A 291 11.88 -9.82 -14.45
CA PHE A 291 10.93 -8.76 -14.09
C PHE A 291 11.59 -7.44 -13.68
N ALA A 292 12.88 -7.46 -13.30
CA ALA A 292 13.62 -6.23 -13.02
C ALA A 292 15.08 -6.29 -13.51
N ASN A 293 15.61 -5.12 -13.87
CA ASN A 293 17.01 -4.94 -14.21
C ASN A 293 17.84 -4.68 -12.94
N ILE A 294 18.66 -5.65 -12.53
CA ILE A 294 19.50 -5.56 -11.33
C ILE A 294 20.53 -4.42 -11.39
N ASN A 295 21.00 -4.02 -12.58
CA ASN A 295 21.93 -2.90 -12.71
C ASN A 295 21.22 -1.58 -12.39
N LEU A 296 19.96 -1.41 -12.79
CA LEU A 296 19.17 -0.23 -12.44
C LEU A 296 18.74 -0.22 -10.96
N ILE A 297 18.49 -1.41 -10.37
CA ILE A 297 18.34 -1.53 -8.91
C ILE A 297 19.61 -1.08 -8.19
N SER A 298 20.77 -1.51 -8.69
CA SER A 298 22.07 -1.16 -8.13
C SER A 298 22.36 0.34 -8.24
N LEU A 299 22.04 0.95 -9.39
CA LEU A 299 22.12 2.40 -9.62
C LEU A 299 21.22 3.18 -8.67
N ALA A 300 20.01 2.70 -8.38
CA ALA A 300 19.10 3.32 -7.44
C ALA A 300 19.45 3.06 -5.95
N ASN A 301 20.68 2.59 -5.67
CA ASN A 301 21.20 2.27 -4.34
C ASN A 301 20.41 1.15 -3.63
N GLY A 302 19.79 0.23 -4.39
CA GLY A 302 19.14 -0.97 -3.87
C GLY A 302 20.16 -2.01 -3.37
N GLY A 303 20.57 -1.89 -2.10
CA GLY A 303 21.55 -2.76 -1.46
C GLY A 303 20.97 -4.07 -0.95
N TYR A 304 19.67 -4.08 -0.65
CA TYR A 304 18.98 -5.24 -0.11
C TYR A 304 17.67 -5.51 -0.82
N LEU A 305 17.34 -6.79 -0.96
CA LEU A 305 16.06 -7.23 -1.49
C LEU A 305 15.42 -8.19 -0.49
N VAL A 306 14.12 -8.02 -0.25
CA VAL A 306 13.31 -8.90 0.58
C VAL A 306 12.18 -9.48 -0.24
N SER A 307 11.87 -10.75 -0.04
CA SER A 307 10.84 -11.46 -0.81
C SER A 307 10.22 -12.60 -0.02
N ARG A 308 8.93 -12.87 -0.24
CA ARG A 308 8.25 -14.07 0.30
C ARG A 308 8.62 -15.38 -0.41
N ASN A 309 9.00 -15.27 -1.68
CA ASN A 309 9.44 -16.40 -2.48
C ASN A 309 10.94 -16.31 -2.75
N GLN A 310 11.59 -17.46 -2.88
CA GLN A 310 13.01 -17.51 -3.18
C GLN A 310 13.28 -16.86 -4.54
N LEU A 311 14.15 -15.85 -4.55
CA LEU A 311 14.68 -15.24 -5.76
C LEU A 311 15.91 -16.01 -6.25
N LYS A 312 15.99 -16.18 -7.57
CA LYS A 312 17.14 -16.77 -8.27
C LYS A 312 17.83 -15.67 -9.06
N ASP A 313 19.03 -15.30 -8.64
CA ASP A 313 19.91 -14.40 -9.38
C ASP A 313 21.36 -14.65 -8.97
N LYS A 314 22.29 -14.70 -9.95
CA LYS A 314 23.71 -14.90 -9.67
C LYS A 314 24.34 -13.69 -8.97
N GLY A 315 23.75 -12.50 -9.15
CA GLY A 315 24.21 -11.25 -8.57
C GLY A 315 23.71 -11.00 -7.14
N LEU A 316 22.91 -11.90 -6.55
CA LEU A 316 22.38 -11.75 -5.18
C LEU A 316 22.98 -12.79 -4.23
N ILE A 317 23.27 -12.36 -3.01
CA ILE A 317 23.72 -13.22 -1.92
C ILE A 317 22.56 -13.41 -0.94
N LEU A 318 22.12 -14.65 -0.74
CA LEU A 318 21.10 -14.98 0.27
C LEU A 318 21.71 -14.84 1.68
N ILE A 319 21.15 -13.95 2.50
CA ILE A 319 21.56 -13.77 3.91
C ILE A 319 20.75 -14.67 4.83
N SER A 320 19.44 -14.68 4.64
CA SER A 320 18.50 -15.44 5.46
C SER A 320 17.28 -15.79 4.63
N GLY A 321 16.64 -16.91 4.92
CA GLY A 321 15.46 -17.36 4.19
C GLY A 321 14.83 -18.59 4.81
N THR A 322 13.65 -18.94 4.33
CA THR A 322 12.94 -20.14 4.76
C THR A 322 13.35 -21.37 3.96
N GLN A 323 13.05 -22.56 4.48
CA GLN A 323 13.27 -23.82 3.76
C GLN A 323 12.42 -23.94 2.49
N LYS A 324 11.18 -23.46 2.51
CA LYS A 324 10.24 -23.48 1.38
C LYS A 324 9.81 -22.05 1.04
N SER A 325 9.62 -21.77 -0.25
CA SER A 325 8.99 -20.54 -0.74
C SER A 325 7.53 -20.48 -0.29
N TRP A 326 6.97 -19.29 -0.13
CA TRP A 326 5.56 -19.14 0.27
C TRP A 326 4.62 -19.90 -0.68
N ASP A 327 4.86 -19.83 -1.98
CA ASP A 327 3.96 -20.43 -2.97
C ASP A 327 3.99 -21.95 -3.01
N SER A 328 5.10 -22.58 -2.60
CA SER A 328 5.22 -24.05 -2.52
C SER A 328 4.63 -24.64 -1.23
N LEU A 329 4.05 -23.82 -0.35
CA LEU A 329 3.41 -24.29 0.87
C LEU A 329 1.96 -24.72 0.60
N THR A 330 1.56 -25.81 1.23
CA THR A 330 0.15 -26.22 1.33
C THR A 330 -0.67 -25.16 2.08
N ARG A 331 -2.00 -25.16 1.87
CA ARG A 331 -2.92 -24.23 2.55
C ARG A 331 -2.79 -24.31 4.08
N ILE A 332 -2.67 -25.53 4.61
CA ILE A 332 -2.53 -25.76 6.06
C ILE A 332 -1.19 -25.22 6.59
N GLU A 333 -0.09 -25.42 5.87
CA GLU A 333 1.22 -24.85 6.23
C GLU A 333 1.18 -23.32 6.26
N LYS A 334 0.51 -22.68 5.29
CA LYS A 334 0.31 -21.22 5.24
C LYS A 334 -0.46 -20.71 6.45
N VAL A 335 -1.59 -21.34 6.80
CA VAL A 335 -2.38 -20.99 7.98
C VAL A 335 -1.56 -21.09 9.27
N LYS A 336 -0.83 -22.20 9.46
CA LYS A 336 0.06 -22.38 10.63
C LYS A 336 1.12 -21.28 10.72
N LYS A 337 1.74 -20.92 9.58
CA LYS A 337 2.73 -19.85 9.51
C LYS A 337 2.14 -18.47 9.81
N ASN A 338 0.94 -18.16 9.30
CA ASN A 338 0.26 -16.91 9.63
C ASN A 338 -0.06 -16.80 11.12
N ILE A 339 -0.66 -17.84 11.72
CA ILE A 339 -0.95 -17.88 13.16
C ILE A 339 0.33 -17.65 13.97
N LYS A 340 1.43 -18.34 13.62
CA LYS A 340 2.72 -18.13 14.31
C LYS A 340 3.24 -16.71 14.12
N GLY A 341 3.09 -16.14 12.93
CA GLY A 341 3.48 -14.77 12.61
C GLY A 341 2.72 -13.73 13.43
N ASN A 342 1.44 -13.96 13.70
CA ASN A 342 0.60 -13.08 14.52
C ASN A 342 1.09 -12.91 15.96
N PHE A 343 1.87 -13.87 16.47
CA PHE A 343 2.44 -13.81 17.81
C PHE A 343 3.93 -13.44 17.83
N ASN A 344 4.68 -13.66 16.74
CA ASN A 344 6.15 -13.61 16.75
C ASN A 344 6.78 -12.80 15.60
N GLY A 345 5.97 -12.08 14.82
CA GLY A 345 6.42 -11.43 13.58
C GLY A 345 6.50 -12.41 12.40
N ASP A 346 6.29 -11.91 11.18
CA ASP A 346 6.39 -12.76 9.98
C ASP A 346 7.84 -13.10 9.60
N GLN A 347 8.32 -14.27 10.02
CA GLN A 347 9.68 -14.73 9.70
C GLN A 347 9.76 -15.47 8.36
N ASN A 348 8.69 -15.50 7.56
CA ASN A 348 8.64 -16.23 6.29
C ASN A 348 9.14 -15.40 5.11
N ILE A 349 10.36 -14.88 5.24
CA ILE A 349 10.92 -13.90 4.33
C ILE A 349 12.34 -14.30 3.96
N PHE A 350 12.67 -14.20 2.68
CA PHE A 350 14.01 -14.28 2.16
C PHE A 350 14.62 -12.88 2.10
N LEU A 351 15.82 -12.73 2.65
CA LEU A 351 16.63 -11.52 2.66
C LEU A 351 17.89 -11.75 1.82
N TYR A 352 18.10 -10.86 0.85
CA TYR A 352 19.24 -10.88 -0.07
C TYR A 352 20.05 -9.59 0.05
N LYS A 353 21.38 -9.72 -0.10
CA LYS A 353 22.30 -8.59 -0.33
C LYS A 353 22.64 -8.49 -1.81
N ASN A 354 22.63 -7.28 -2.33
CA ASN A 354 23.15 -6.93 -3.64
C ASN A 354 24.60 -6.42 -3.48
N PRO A 355 25.64 -7.26 -3.70
CA PRO A 355 27.04 -6.84 -3.67
C PRO A 355 27.40 -5.84 -4.77
N SER A 356 26.59 -5.73 -5.82
CA SER A 356 26.83 -4.84 -6.96
C SER A 356 26.24 -3.43 -6.78
N VAL A 357 25.68 -3.13 -5.60
CA VAL A 357 25.07 -1.82 -5.30
C VAL A 357 26.05 -0.65 -5.53
N LEU A 358 25.52 0.46 -6.06
CA LEU A 358 26.25 1.73 -6.13
C LEU A 358 25.96 2.59 -4.90
N PRO A 359 26.93 3.41 -4.44
CA PRO A 359 26.73 4.31 -3.30
C PRO A 359 25.54 5.26 -3.52
N ARG A 360 24.99 5.79 -2.41
CA ARG A 360 23.88 6.75 -2.46
C ARG A 360 24.26 8.04 -3.21
N ALA A 361 25.51 8.47 -3.03
CA ALA A 361 26.13 9.56 -3.78
C ALA A 361 27.50 9.11 -4.29
N PHE A 362 27.80 9.37 -5.56
CA PHE A 362 29.07 9.03 -6.20
C PHE A 362 29.38 9.98 -7.34
N ALA A 363 30.66 10.09 -7.72
CA ALA A 363 31.09 10.95 -8.81
C ALA A 363 31.33 10.16 -10.10
N ALA A 364 30.71 10.63 -11.18
CA ALA A 364 30.96 10.17 -12.54
C ALA A 364 32.05 11.02 -13.21
N ASP A 365 32.96 10.33 -13.88
CA ASP A 365 34.08 10.91 -14.63
C ASP A 365 33.86 10.83 -16.15
N SER A 366 32.60 10.68 -16.58
CA SER A 366 32.23 10.80 -17.98
C SER A 366 30.77 11.20 -18.09
N ILE A 367 30.42 11.87 -19.18
CA ILE A 367 29.04 12.24 -19.50
C ILE A 367 28.67 11.67 -20.86
N LYS A 368 27.46 11.14 -20.96
CA LYS A 368 26.79 10.89 -22.24
C LYS A 368 25.54 11.76 -22.35
N VAL A 369 25.53 12.61 -23.36
CA VAL A 369 24.43 13.54 -23.64
C VAL A 369 23.55 12.96 -24.75
N PHE A 370 22.24 12.96 -24.52
CA PHE A 370 21.23 12.43 -25.44
C PHE A 370 20.18 13.48 -25.78
N ASP A 371 19.46 13.27 -26.88
CA ASP A 371 18.48 14.25 -27.39
C ASP A 371 17.11 14.06 -26.73
N SER A 372 16.80 12.83 -26.31
CA SER A 372 15.50 12.48 -25.73
C SER A 372 15.61 11.65 -24.46
N SER A 373 14.57 11.72 -23.63
CA SER A 373 14.44 10.90 -22.42
C SER A 373 14.46 9.40 -22.72
N ASP A 374 13.89 8.97 -23.85
CA ASP A 374 13.83 7.56 -24.23
C ASP A 374 15.22 7.02 -24.57
N GLN A 375 16.05 7.82 -25.25
CA GLN A 375 17.45 7.46 -25.51
C GLN A 375 18.25 7.31 -24.22
N VAL A 376 18.06 8.21 -23.24
CA VAL A 376 18.68 8.10 -21.91
C VAL A 376 18.27 6.80 -21.23
N LEU A 377 16.96 6.50 -21.17
CA LEU A 377 16.43 5.31 -20.51
C LEU A 377 16.88 4.01 -21.20
N GLU A 378 16.93 3.99 -22.53
CA GLU A 378 17.45 2.85 -23.29
C GLU A 378 18.93 2.62 -23.00
N ALA A 379 19.74 3.69 -23.02
CA ALA A 379 21.16 3.62 -22.73
C ALA A 379 21.43 3.13 -21.29
N LEU A 380 20.66 3.61 -20.32
CA LEU A 380 20.72 3.13 -18.93
C LEU A 380 20.38 1.65 -18.82
N SER A 381 19.34 1.17 -19.50
CA SER A 381 18.94 -0.25 -19.42
C SER A 381 19.96 -1.24 -19.99
N ARG A 382 20.78 -0.79 -20.95
CA ARG A 382 21.83 -1.58 -21.60
C ARG A 382 23.18 -1.47 -20.89
N ALA A 383 23.36 -0.47 -20.04
CA ALA A 383 24.59 -0.24 -19.32
C ALA A 383 24.83 -1.32 -18.26
N ASP A 384 26.09 -1.75 -18.14
CA ASP A 384 26.52 -2.59 -17.04
C ASP A 384 26.79 -1.74 -15.78
N ARG A 385 26.99 -2.41 -14.64
CA ARG A 385 27.32 -1.74 -13.37
C ARG A 385 28.51 -0.78 -13.51
N ARG A 386 29.55 -1.16 -14.26
CA ARG A 386 30.78 -0.38 -14.39
C ARG A 386 30.53 0.92 -15.15
N ALA A 387 29.77 0.88 -16.23
CA ALA A 387 29.37 2.06 -16.99
C ALA A 387 28.49 2.99 -16.14
N LEU A 388 27.50 2.43 -15.44
CA LEU A 388 26.61 3.19 -14.54
C LEU A 388 27.35 3.86 -13.38
N ALA A 389 28.43 3.25 -12.87
CA ALA A 389 29.24 3.82 -11.81
C ALA A 389 30.15 4.99 -12.26
N LYS A 390 30.32 5.18 -13.58
CA LYS A 390 31.35 6.07 -14.14
C LYS A 390 30.78 7.12 -15.10
N THR A 391 29.55 6.94 -15.54
CA THR A 391 28.95 7.74 -16.61
C THR A 391 27.66 8.36 -16.13
N ALA A 392 27.58 9.69 -16.22
CA ALA A 392 26.34 10.43 -16.05
C ALA A 392 25.58 10.45 -17.40
N TYR A 393 24.34 9.94 -17.41
CA TYR A 393 23.50 9.95 -18.61
C TYR A 393 22.52 11.13 -18.51
N VAL A 394 22.63 12.09 -19.43
CA VAL A 394 21.88 13.35 -19.37
C VAL A 394 21.12 13.61 -20.66
N LYS A 395 19.93 14.21 -20.53
CA LYS A 395 19.23 14.80 -21.69
C LYS A 395 19.83 16.19 -21.96
N ARG A 396 20.06 16.55 -23.22
CA ARG A 396 20.70 17.82 -23.61
C ARG A 396 20.03 19.05 -23.00
N GLU A 397 18.70 19.10 -23.01
CA GLU A 397 17.93 20.22 -22.42
C GLU A 397 18.08 20.35 -20.90
N ASP A 398 18.35 19.23 -20.22
CA ASP A 398 18.52 19.21 -18.77
C ASP A 398 19.96 19.60 -18.36
N PHE A 399 20.92 19.45 -19.27
CA PHE A 399 22.34 19.65 -18.99
C PHE A 399 22.76 21.12 -19.17
N PRO A 400 23.54 21.71 -18.26
CA PRO A 400 23.97 23.11 -18.38
C PRO A 400 24.79 23.36 -19.65
N ALA A 401 24.32 24.26 -20.52
CA ALA A 401 24.92 24.54 -21.84
C ALA A 401 26.38 25.03 -21.79
N ASN A 402 26.79 25.65 -20.68
CA ASN A 402 28.12 26.25 -20.52
C ASN A 402 29.20 25.26 -20.07
N ILE A 403 28.86 23.96 -19.94
CA ILE A 403 29.77 22.94 -19.43
C ILE A 403 30.15 22.02 -20.58
N SER A 404 31.43 22.01 -20.94
CA SER A 404 31.93 21.04 -21.90
C SER A 404 31.88 19.64 -21.30
N ALA A 405 31.29 18.68 -22.03
CA ALA A 405 31.33 17.27 -21.64
C ALA A 405 32.76 16.70 -21.71
N SER A 406 33.65 17.37 -22.46
CA SER A 406 35.06 17.01 -22.63
C SER A 406 35.87 17.44 -21.40
N GLY A 407 36.61 16.51 -20.80
CA GLY A 407 37.54 16.81 -19.70
C GLY A 407 37.02 16.53 -18.28
N MET A 408 35.82 15.93 -18.15
CA MET A 408 35.42 15.37 -16.86
C MET A 408 36.21 14.09 -16.61
N LEU A 409 37.11 14.11 -15.64
CA LEU A 409 38.06 13.01 -15.36
C LEU A 409 38.25 12.78 -13.85
N GLY A 410 37.44 13.44 -13.00
CA GLY A 410 37.54 13.32 -11.55
C GLY A 410 36.71 12.15 -11.01
N ARG A 411 37.31 11.30 -10.19
CA ARG A 411 36.60 10.38 -9.28
C ARG A 411 36.99 10.67 -7.84
N PRO A 412 36.51 11.78 -7.27
CA PRO A 412 36.72 12.07 -5.88
C PRO A 412 36.04 11.02 -5.00
N ASP A 413 36.51 10.93 -3.76
CA ASP A 413 35.78 10.23 -2.72
C ASP A 413 34.61 11.10 -2.26
N VAL A 414 33.44 10.48 -2.12
CA VAL A 414 32.18 11.14 -1.78
C VAL A 414 31.66 10.57 -0.48
N LEU A 415 31.56 11.40 0.55
CA LEU A 415 31.07 11.02 1.87
C LEU A 415 29.83 11.85 2.24
N ILE A 416 28.71 11.18 2.50
CA ILE A 416 27.52 11.83 3.03
C ILE A 416 27.68 11.97 4.55
N THR A 417 27.83 13.19 5.05
CA THR A 417 28.00 13.48 6.48
C THR A 417 26.70 13.84 7.19
N GLU A 418 25.70 14.29 6.44
CA GLU A 418 24.36 14.60 6.96
C GLU A 418 23.31 14.20 5.93
N TYR A 419 22.27 13.49 6.36
CA TYR A 419 21.18 13.05 5.48
C TYR A 419 19.83 13.20 6.20
N LEU A 420 19.27 14.41 6.15
CA LEU A 420 17.99 14.77 6.75
C LEU A 420 16.93 15.06 5.67
N PRO A 421 15.62 15.05 6.01
CA PRO A 421 14.55 15.26 5.03
C PRO A 421 14.63 16.62 4.30
N GLU A 422 15.11 17.65 4.98
CA GLU A 422 15.21 19.03 4.47
C GLU A 422 16.64 19.47 4.14
N ARG A 423 17.65 18.68 4.52
CA ARG A 423 19.07 19.06 4.37
C ARG A 423 19.98 17.85 4.18
N ILE A 424 20.87 17.91 3.20
CA ILE A 424 21.87 16.87 2.95
C ILE A 424 23.24 17.55 2.80
N LYS A 425 24.24 17.07 3.55
CA LYS A 425 25.63 17.53 3.46
C LYS A 425 26.52 16.41 2.94
N ILE A 426 27.36 16.73 1.97
CA ILE A 426 28.31 15.83 1.35
C ILE A 426 29.70 16.47 1.40
N GLU A 427 30.69 15.69 1.80
CA GLU A 427 32.10 16.04 1.78
C GLU A 427 32.80 15.31 0.65
N ILE A 428 33.69 16.02 -0.03
CA ILE A 428 34.39 15.61 -1.23
C ILE A 428 35.89 15.66 -0.97
N SER A 429 36.58 14.56 -1.24
CA SER A 429 38.03 14.45 -1.13
C SER A 429 38.65 14.06 -2.47
N HIS A 430 39.89 14.47 -2.72
CA HIS A 430 40.64 14.12 -3.95
C HIS A 430 40.00 14.62 -5.27
N GLN A 431 39.25 15.72 -5.23
CA GLN A 431 38.62 16.33 -6.41
C GLN A 431 39.61 17.18 -7.23
N ASN A 432 40.43 16.51 -8.04
CA ASN A 432 41.48 17.19 -8.82
C ASN A 432 41.01 17.67 -10.20
N ASN A 433 40.00 17.01 -10.76
CA ASN A 433 39.45 17.30 -12.09
C ASN A 433 37.93 17.49 -12.00
N PRO A 434 37.31 18.27 -12.89
CA PRO A 434 35.86 18.36 -12.96
C PRO A 434 35.18 16.99 -13.09
N SER A 435 34.01 16.85 -12.47
CA SER A 435 33.23 15.61 -12.46
C SER A 435 31.75 15.91 -12.25
N VAL A 436 30.87 14.91 -12.41
CA VAL A 436 29.45 15.03 -12.04
C VAL A 436 29.19 14.24 -10.78
N LEU A 437 28.76 14.92 -9.72
CA LEU A 437 28.16 14.24 -8.59
C LEU A 437 26.77 13.75 -8.98
N ILE A 438 26.54 12.47 -8.75
CA ILE A 438 25.23 11.82 -8.87
C ILE A 438 24.76 11.50 -7.45
N VAL A 439 23.58 12.00 -7.08
CA VAL A 439 22.87 11.60 -5.86
C VAL A 439 21.58 10.93 -6.25
N THR A 440 21.38 9.67 -5.84
CA THR A 440 20.29 8.81 -6.32
C THR A 440 18.94 9.10 -5.62
N ASN A 441 18.67 10.38 -5.38
CA ASN A 441 17.41 10.94 -4.93
C ASN A 441 16.54 11.31 -6.12
N SER A 442 15.23 11.14 -6.02
CA SER A 442 14.32 11.54 -7.09
C SER A 442 14.40 13.04 -7.35
N TYR A 443 14.63 13.45 -8.59
CA TYR A 443 14.75 14.85 -8.98
C TYR A 443 13.51 15.66 -8.63
N SER A 444 13.73 16.83 -8.03
CA SER A 444 12.72 17.82 -7.75
C SER A 444 13.34 19.22 -7.86
N PRO A 445 12.67 20.17 -8.53
CA PRO A 445 13.19 21.53 -8.73
C PRO A 445 13.21 22.37 -7.44
N TYR A 446 12.69 21.83 -6.35
CA TYR A 446 12.54 22.51 -5.06
C TYR A 446 13.75 22.28 -4.12
N TRP A 447 14.77 21.56 -4.58
CA TRP A 447 16.05 21.48 -3.87
C TRP A 447 17.01 22.53 -4.40
N ARG A 448 17.78 23.14 -3.50
CA ARG A 448 18.85 24.09 -3.83
C ARG A 448 20.18 23.49 -3.41
N CYS A 449 21.22 23.72 -4.21
CA CYS A 449 22.57 23.23 -3.95
C CYS A 449 23.54 24.40 -3.78
N LYS A 450 24.51 24.23 -2.88
CA LYS A 450 25.69 25.08 -2.77
C LYS A 450 26.94 24.20 -2.74
N ILE A 451 27.95 24.57 -3.53
CA ILE A 451 29.30 24.00 -3.46
C ILE A 451 30.21 25.05 -2.83
N ASP A 452 30.83 24.72 -1.69
CA ASP A 452 31.71 25.61 -0.93
C ASP A 452 31.07 27.00 -0.68
N GLY A 453 29.75 27.01 -0.43
CA GLY A 453 28.95 28.22 -0.19
C GLY A 453 28.38 28.89 -1.44
N ILE A 454 28.88 28.57 -2.64
CA ILE A 454 28.46 29.16 -3.92
C ILE A 454 27.25 28.40 -4.45
N LYS A 455 26.19 29.13 -4.85
CA LYS A 455 24.96 28.53 -5.42
C LYS A 455 25.28 27.76 -6.70
N THR A 456 24.73 26.55 -6.82
CA THR A 456 24.89 25.69 -8.01
C THR A 456 23.57 25.04 -8.36
N ASN A 457 23.31 24.87 -9.65
CA ASN A 457 22.09 24.24 -10.13
C ASN A 457 22.16 22.72 -9.97
N ILE A 458 21.04 22.14 -9.55
CA ILE A 458 20.80 20.71 -9.60
C ILE A 458 20.07 20.43 -10.91
N PHE A 459 20.51 19.41 -11.64
CA PHE A 459 19.86 18.99 -12.88
C PHE A 459 19.46 17.51 -12.84
N PRO A 460 18.50 17.07 -13.66
CA PRO A 460 18.21 15.64 -13.83
C PRO A 460 19.39 14.89 -14.45
N VAL A 461 19.93 13.91 -13.72
CA VAL A 461 20.91 12.94 -14.23
C VAL A 461 20.33 11.53 -14.14
N ASP A 462 20.79 10.63 -15.01
CA ASP A 462 20.27 9.26 -15.14
C ASP A 462 18.74 9.23 -15.19
N HIS A 463 18.21 10.20 -15.92
CA HIS A 463 16.80 10.54 -16.08
C HIS A 463 16.08 11.04 -14.81
N ALA A 464 16.23 10.36 -13.68
CA ALA A 464 15.41 10.54 -12.48
C ALA A 464 16.17 11.05 -11.24
N PHE A 465 17.50 11.15 -11.28
CA PHE A 465 18.35 11.46 -10.12
C PHE A 465 18.92 12.88 -10.14
N TRP A 466 19.62 13.27 -9.08
CA TRP A 466 20.23 14.59 -8.95
C TRP A 466 21.64 14.58 -9.51
N GLY A 467 21.90 15.48 -10.45
CA GLY A 467 23.22 15.80 -10.96
C GLY A 467 23.68 17.17 -10.49
N VAL A 468 24.95 17.27 -10.11
CA VAL A 468 25.64 18.55 -9.82
C VAL A 468 27.02 18.48 -10.45
N VAL A 469 27.41 19.51 -11.20
CA VAL A 469 28.78 19.58 -11.73
C VAL A 469 29.72 20.06 -10.63
N LEU A 470 30.72 19.25 -10.34
CA LEU A 470 31.76 19.54 -9.36
C LEU A 470 32.93 20.21 -10.07
N PRO A 471 33.31 21.45 -9.71
CA PRO A 471 34.57 22.02 -10.15
C PRO A 471 35.76 21.28 -9.52
N ALA A 472 36.96 21.47 -10.08
CA ALA A 472 38.19 21.04 -9.43
C ALA A 472 38.35 21.77 -8.08
N GLY A 473 38.82 21.05 -7.06
CA GLY A 473 39.02 21.58 -5.71
C GLY A 473 37.78 21.66 -4.83
N ALA A 474 36.59 21.24 -5.31
CA ALA A 474 35.36 21.25 -4.51
C ALA A 474 35.50 20.38 -3.25
N LYS A 475 35.05 20.89 -2.10
CA LYS A 475 35.21 20.19 -0.80
C LYS A 475 33.89 19.86 -0.11
N THR A 476 32.93 20.77 -0.12
CA THR A 476 31.66 20.61 0.62
C THR A 476 30.49 20.98 -0.26
N ILE A 477 29.46 20.14 -0.21
CA ILE A 477 28.21 20.33 -0.94
C ILE A 477 27.06 20.28 0.05
N VAL A 478 26.18 21.26 -0.02
CA VAL A 478 24.99 21.36 0.83
C VAL A 478 23.76 21.45 -0.06
N PHE A 479 22.83 20.54 0.17
CA PHE A 479 21.49 20.56 -0.41
C PHE A 479 20.50 20.98 0.67
N ASP A 480 19.65 21.95 0.36
CA ASP A 480 18.56 22.41 1.24
C ASP A 480 17.24 22.36 0.47
N TYR A 481 16.18 21.86 1.11
CA TYR A 481 14.84 21.77 0.53
C TYR A 481 14.02 23.04 0.74
N PHE A 482 13.43 23.54 -0.35
CA PHE A 482 12.59 24.75 -0.37
C PHE A 482 11.25 24.43 -1.02
N PRO A 483 10.23 24.02 -0.23
CA PRO A 483 8.95 23.64 -0.79
C PRO A 483 8.23 24.82 -1.46
N PRO A 484 7.44 24.59 -2.52
CA PRO A 484 6.77 25.65 -3.28
C PRO A 484 5.73 26.43 -2.48
N TYR A 485 5.24 25.88 -1.37
CA TYR A 485 4.22 26.48 -0.51
C TYR A 485 4.80 27.30 0.65
N LYS A 486 6.14 27.42 0.77
CA LYS A 486 6.75 28.28 1.78
C LYS A 486 6.52 29.75 1.35
N ALA A 487 5.45 30.35 1.87
CA ALA A 487 5.12 31.76 1.62
C ALA A 487 6.33 32.64 1.98
N GLY A 488 6.78 33.46 1.02
CA GLY A 488 7.93 34.37 1.16
C GLY A 488 9.06 34.21 0.12
N ALA A 489 8.95 33.28 -0.83
CA ALA A 489 9.91 33.17 -1.96
C ALA A 489 9.34 33.72 -3.29
N GLY A 490 8.46 34.72 -3.22
CA GLY A 490 8.09 35.52 -4.38
C GLY A 490 9.13 36.60 -4.64
N GLY A 491 9.77 36.54 -5.80
CA GLY A 491 10.69 37.56 -6.30
C GLY A 491 12.15 37.13 -6.35
N HIS A 492 12.57 36.55 -7.47
CA HIS A 492 13.69 37.02 -8.29
C HIS A 492 13.68 36.30 -9.63
#